data_AF-A0A2P5K0I6-F1
#
_entry.id   AF-A0A2P5K0I6-F1
#
_cell.length_a   1.000
_cell.length_b   1.000
_cell.length_c   1.000
_cell.angle_alpha   90.00
_cell.angle_beta   90.00
_cell.angle_gamma   90.00
#
_symmetry.space_group_name_H-M   'P 1'
#
loop_
_entity.id
_entity.type
_entity.pdbx_description
1 polymer ?
#
loop_
_entity_poly.entity_id
_entity_poly.type
_entity_poly.pdbx_seq_one_letter_code
_entity_poly.pdbx_strand_id
1 'polypeptide(L)'
;MDIEYYKEMYPEWNNQMHPLMVFLIIFLTIGLFTIISYLHIYYTKIEYLFSWDEIPGNDDKRFIEFLKDELKIEWVKIEDISKIDDGKTIIVSNKEKSLSLKLSNEKTKVNLKIDDDRVYEFTVKTENGKLNIYI
;
A
#
# COMPACT_ATOMS: atom_id res chain seq x y z
N MET A 1 -6.00 -31.02 2.66
CA MET A 1 -7.31 -31.17 3.35
C MET A 1 -7.99 -32.35 2.68
N ASP A 2 -8.30 -33.43 3.40
CA ASP A 2 -8.79 -34.70 2.85
C ASP A 2 -10.34 -34.78 2.91
N ILE A 3 -10.96 -35.64 2.11
CA ILE A 3 -12.41 -35.85 1.98
C ILE A 3 -13.07 -36.23 3.31
N GLU A 4 -12.37 -36.98 4.16
CA GLU A 4 -12.86 -37.36 5.50
C GLU A 4 -13.15 -36.14 6.38
N TYR A 5 -12.34 -35.09 6.28
CA TYR A 5 -12.55 -33.85 7.02
C TYR A 5 -13.91 -33.19 6.68
N TYR A 6 -14.30 -33.20 5.41
CA TYR A 6 -15.57 -32.61 4.97
C TYR A 6 -16.78 -33.46 5.32
N LYS A 7 -16.61 -34.80 5.36
CA LYS A 7 -17.66 -35.70 5.81
C LYS A 7 -18.00 -35.50 7.29
N GLU A 8 -17.00 -35.21 8.11
CA GLU A 8 -17.20 -34.88 9.53
C GLU A 8 -17.82 -33.48 9.72
N MET A 9 -17.45 -32.51 8.90
CA MET A 9 -17.90 -31.12 9.03
C MET A 9 -19.30 -30.85 8.44
N TYR A 10 -19.69 -31.58 7.39
CA TYR A 10 -21.00 -31.46 6.74
C TYR A 10 -21.66 -32.84 6.53
N PRO A 11 -21.98 -33.57 7.61
CA PRO A 11 -22.49 -34.94 7.53
C PRO A 11 -23.84 -35.03 6.80
N GLU A 12 -24.63 -33.97 6.85
CA GLU A 12 -25.97 -33.89 6.23
C GLU A 12 -25.90 -33.95 4.71
N TRP A 13 -24.87 -33.33 4.13
CA TRP A 13 -24.68 -33.24 2.67
C TRP A 13 -24.33 -34.60 2.07
N ASN A 14 -23.60 -35.40 2.84
CA ASN A 14 -23.15 -36.72 2.43
C ASN A 14 -24.28 -37.77 2.43
N ASN A 15 -25.35 -37.53 3.19
CA ASN A 15 -26.53 -38.39 3.25
C ASN A 15 -27.62 -37.99 2.25
N GLN A 16 -27.66 -36.72 1.83
CA GLN A 16 -28.75 -36.16 1.02
C GLN A 16 -28.38 -35.91 -0.45
N MET A 17 -27.08 -35.78 -0.76
CA MET A 17 -26.59 -35.47 -2.12
C MET A 17 -25.65 -36.56 -2.66
N HIS A 18 -25.65 -36.71 -3.99
CA HIS A 18 -24.77 -37.66 -4.66
C HIS A 18 -23.28 -37.29 -4.42
N PRO A 19 -22.39 -38.24 -4.10
CA PRO A 19 -20.99 -37.96 -3.76
C PRO A 19 -20.26 -37.09 -4.81
N LEU A 20 -20.47 -37.36 -6.10
CA LEU A 20 -19.87 -36.57 -7.18
C LEU A 20 -20.28 -35.09 -7.19
N MET A 21 -21.49 -34.75 -6.74
CA MET A 21 -21.92 -33.35 -6.64
C MET A 21 -21.24 -32.64 -5.48
N VAL A 22 -21.01 -33.34 -4.37
CA VAL A 22 -20.26 -32.81 -3.22
C VAL A 22 -18.80 -32.53 -3.62
N PHE A 23 -18.17 -33.43 -4.37
CA PHE A 23 -16.83 -33.22 -4.92
C PHE A 23 -16.74 -31.98 -5.81
N LEU A 24 -17.68 -31.83 -6.73
CA LEU A 24 -17.71 -30.69 -7.66
C LEU A 24 -17.80 -29.36 -6.91
N ILE A 25 -18.66 -29.27 -5.88
CA ILE A 25 -18.81 -28.05 -5.06
C ILE A 25 -17.50 -27.71 -4.32
N ILE A 26 -16.82 -28.72 -3.77
CA ILE A 26 -15.54 -28.52 -3.07
C ILE A 26 -14.47 -28.01 -4.05
N PHE A 27 -14.34 -28.62 -5.23
CA PHE A 27 -13.38 -28.16 -6.25
C PHE A 27 -13.66 -26.72 -6.71
N LEU A 28 -14.94 -26.37 -6.90
CA LEU A 28 -15.33 -25.01 -7.29
C LEU A 28 -15.09 -23.98 -6.20
N THR A 29 -15.36 -24.32 -4.93
CA THR A 29 -15.17 -23.39 -3.80
C THR A 29 -13.69 -23.18 -3.46
N ILE A 30 -12.88 -24.24 -3.48
CA ILE A 30 -11.43 -24.12 -3.31
C ILE A 30 -10.82 -23.34 -4.48
N GLY A 31 -11.21 -23.65 -5.72
CA GLY A 31 -10.74 -22.93 -6.90
C GLY A 31 -11.12 -21.44 -6.87
N LEU A 32 -12.34 -21.11 -6.45
CA LEU A 32 -12.77 -19.72 -6.30
C LEU A 32 -12.01 -19.01 -5.18
N PHE A 33 -11.79 -19.66 -4.04
CA PHE A 33 -11.03 -19.09 -2.93
C PHE A 33 -9.56 -18.81 -3.30
N THR A 34 -8.90 -19.72 -4.04
CA THR A 34 -7.53 -19.50 -4.50
C THR A 34 -7.46 -18.39 -5.53
N ILE A 35 -8.42 -18.29 -6.45
CA ILE A 35 -8.52 -17.20 -7.41
C ILE A 35 -8.74 -15.86 -6.70
N ILE A 36 -9.67 -15.79 -5.75
CA ILE A 36 -9.91 -14.56 -4.96
C ILE A 36 -8.67 -14.18 -4.15
N SER A 37 -8.01 -15.15 -3.50
CA SER A 37 -6.77 -14.91 -2.75
C SER A 37 -5.64 -14.41 -3.66
N TYR A 38 -5.49 -15.00 -4.85
CA TYR A 38 -4.51 -14.59 -5.85
C TYR A 38 -4.80 -13.18 -6.38
N LEU A 39 -6.06 -12.89 -6.70
CA LEU A 39 -6.50 -11.54 -7.09
C LEU A 39 -6.26 -10.55 -5.95
N HIS A 40 -6.61 -10.90 -4.71
CA HIS A 40 -6.38 -10.03 -3.56
C HIS A 40 -4.89 -9.70 -3.41
N ILE A 41 -4.00 -10.70 -3.41
CA ILE A 41 -2.55 -10.50 -3.31
C ILE A 41 -2.02 -9.68 -4.51
N TYR A 42 -2.50 -9.96 -5.72
CA TYR A 42 -2.08 -9.24 -6.92
C TYR A 42 -2.52 -7.76 -6.90
N TYR A 43 -3.72 -7.47 -6.39
CA TYR A 43 -4.27 -6.11 -6.34
C TYR A 43 -3.92 -5.33 -5.07
N THR A 44 -3.38 -5.97 -4.02
CA THR A 44 -3.00 -5.30 -2.76
C THR A 44 -1.50 -5.40 -2.48
N LYS A 45 -0.67 -5.15 -3.50
CA LYS A 45 0.76 -4.92 -3.25
C LYS A 45 0.94 -3.52 -2.64
N ILE A 46 0.91 -3.44 -1.32
CA ILE A 46 1.24 -2.22 -0.59
C ILE A 46 2.76 -2.17 -0.45
N GLU A 47 3.41 -1.24 -1.13
CA GLU A 47 4.86 -1.14 -1.19
C GLU A 47 5.34 0.05 -0.35
N TYR A 48 6.32 -0.21 0.53
CA TYR A 48 6.91 0.81 1.37
C TYR A 48 7.73 1.79 0.53
N LEU A 49 7.46 3.09 0.66
CA LEU A 49 8.17 4.14 -0.05
C LEU A 49 9.26 4.76 0.83
N PHE A 50 8.89 5.37 1.96
CA PHE A 50 9.81 6.03 2.89
C PHE A 50 9.11 6.33 4.22
N SER A 51 9.89 6.58 5.27
CA SER A 51 9.39 6.97 6.58
C SER A 51 9.14 8.46 6.61
N TRP A 52 7.92 8.89 6.91
CA TRP A 52 7.59 10.30 7.03
C TRP A 52 8.39 10.96 8.14
N ASP A 53 8.51 10.32 9.30
CA ASP A 53 9.13 10.92 10.49
C ASP A 53 10.65 11.06 10.38
N GLU A 54 11.28 10.32 9.48
CA GLU A 54 12.73 10.37 9.22
C GLU A 54 13.11 11.33 8.08
N ILE A 55 12.17 12.20 7.67
CA ILE A 55 12.38 13.27 6.67
C ILE A 55 12.15 14.65 7.31
N PRO A 56 13.10 15.61 7.22
CA PRO A 56 14.46 15.40 6.73
C PRO A 56 15.29 14.52 7.69
N GLY A 57 16.24 13.76 7.17
CA GLY A 57 17.10 12.88 7.95
C GLY A 57 17.42 11.53 7.29
N ASN A 58 17.22 10.45 8.03
CA ASN A 58 17.76 9.12 7.68
C ASN A 58 17.17 8.55 6.38
N ASP A 59 15.94 8.91 6.02
CA ASP A 59 15.28 8.38 4.82
C ASP A 59 15.37 9.34 3.62
N ASP A 60 16.10 10.47 3.70
CA ASP A 60 16.18 11.49 2.63
C ASP A 60 16.59 10.91 1.29
N LYS A 61 17.58 10.02 1.29
CA LYS A 61 18.07 9.38 0.07
C LYS A 61 16.98 8.55 -0.59
N ARG A 62 16.24 7.78 0.19
CA ARG A 62 15.15 6.91 -0.29
C ARG A 62 13.97 7.74 -0.79
N PHE A 63 13.64 8.82 -0.10
CA PHE A 63 12.62 9.77 -0.56
C PHE A 63 13.01 10.39 -1.92
N ILE A 64 14.27 10.79 -2.11
CA ILE A 64 14.75 11.29 -3.41
C ILE A 64 14.73 10.22 -4.50
N GLU A 65 15.16 9.00 -4.20
CA GLU A 65 15.11 7.87 -5.13
C GLU A 65 13.67 7.64 -5.61
N PHE A 66 12.70 7.63 -4.69
CA PHE A 66 11.27 7.55 -5.04
C PHE A 66 10.83 8.67 -6.00
N LEU A 67 11.16 9.93 -5.70
CA LEU A 67 10.79 11.07 -6.56
C LEU A 67 11.41 10.97 -7.96
N LYS A 68 12.64 10.44 -8.07
CA LYS A 68 13.36 10.27 -9.33
C LYS A 68 12.85 9.07 -10.13
N ASP A 69 12.71 7.93 -9.49
CA ASP A 69 12.45 6.67 -10.18
C ASP A 69 10.97 6.52 -10.53
N GLU A 70 10.07 6.85 -9.60
CA GLU A 70 8.62 6.69 -9.80
C GLU A 70 8.00 7.90 -10.49
N LEU A 71 8.40 9.11 -10.08
CA LEU A 71 7.76 10.36 -10.56
C LEU A 71 8.58 11.11 -11.62
N LYS A 72 9.79 10.63 -11.94
CA LYS A 72 10.70 11.23 -12.94
C LYS A 72 11.08 12.68 -12.62
N ILE A 73 11.21 13.00 -11.32
CA ILE A 73 11.57 14.34 -10.82
C ILE A 73 13.06 14.37 -10.51
N GLU A 74 13.89 14.75 -11.48
CA GLU A 74 15.35 14.64 -11.36
C GLU A 74 16.02 15.79 -10.58
N TRP A 75 15.35 16.94 -10.47
CA TRP A 75 15.96 18.18 -9.96
C TRP A 75 16.11 18.23 -8.43
N VAL A 76 15.54 17.27 -7.71
CA VAL A 76 15.50 17.28 -6.24
C VAL A 76 16.85 16.90 -5.62
N LYS A 77 17.20 17.59 -4.53
CA LYS A 77 18.40 17.38 -3.73
C LYS A 77 18.08 17.35 -2.24
N ILE A 78 18.96 16.73 -1.46
CA ILE A 78 18.78 16.58 0.00
C ILE A 78 18.74 17.96 0.67
N GLU A 79 19.62 18.88 0.26
CA GLU A 79 19.67 20.24 0.83
C GLU A 79 18.39 21.07 0.60
N ASP A 80 17.56 20.69 -0.37
CA ASP A 80 16.33 21.40 -0.72
C ASP A 80 15.12 20.88 0.07
N ILE A 81 15.27 19.80 0.85
CA ILE A 81 14.21 19.18 1.64
C ILE A 81 14.06 19.94 2.97
N SER A 82 12.83 20.33 3.27
CA SER A 82 12.47 20.93 4.55
C SER A 82 11.12 20.40 5.04
N LYS A 83 10.90 20.52 6.35
CA LYS A 83 9.61 20.21 6.97
C LYS A 83 9.08 21.44 7.68
N ILE A 84 7.83 21.77 7.40
CA ILE A 84 7.13 22.94 7.96
C ILE A 84 5.77 22.52 8.54
N ASP A 85 5.02 23.50 9.06
CA ASP A 85 3.68 23.28 9.63
C ASP A 85 3.70 22.21 10.73
N ASP A 86 4.62 22.37 11.69
CA ASP A 86 4.86 21.42 12.79
C ASP A 86 5.07 19.98 12.33
N GLY A 87 5.73 19.82 11.18
CA GLY A 87 6.05 18.51 10.61
C GLY A 87 4.95 17.88 9.77
N LYS A 88 3.86 18.60 9.49
CA LYS A 88 2.73 18.11 8.66
C LYS A 88 2.96 18.26 7.17
N THR A 89 3.91 19.09 6.76
CA THR A 89 4.20 19.33 5.36
C THR A 89 5.70 19.18 5.08
N ILE A 90 6.05 18.32 4.13
CA ILE A 90 7.40 18.27 3.54
C ILE A 90 7.37 19.16 2.31
N ILE A 91 8.35 20.05 2.19
CA ILE A 91 8.55 20.89 1.01
C ILE A 91 9.92 20.58 0.43
N VAL A 92 9.96 20.39 -0.88
CA VAL A 92 11.21 20.36 -1.64
C VAL A 92 11.13 21.49 -2.65
N SER A 93 12.03 22.46 -2.54
CA SER A 93 11.99 23.63 -3.40
C SER A 93 13.40 24.10 -3.73
N ASN A 94 13.63 24.36 -5.01
CA ASN A 94 14.80 25.11 -5.47
C ASN A 94 14.36 26.48 -6.04
N LYS A 95 15.26 27.19 -6.71
CA LYS A 95 14.98 28.53 -7.25
C LYS A 95 13.86 28.57 -8.31
N GLU A 96 13.58 27.45 -8.97
CA GLU A 96 12.71 27.41 -10.15
C GLU A 96 11.48 26.52 -9.96
N LYS A 97 11.57 25.50 -9.10
CA LYS A 97 10.58 24.44 -8.96
C LYS A 97 10.33 24.10 -7.50
N SER A 98 9.11 23.71 -7.21
CA SER A 98 8.67 23.27 -5.90
C SER A 98 7.76 22.05 -5.99
N LEU A 99 7.78 21.26 -4.92
CA LEU A 99 6.75 20.27 -4.64
C LEU A 99 6.50 20.25 -3.14
N SER A 100 5.28 19.83 -2.78
CA SER A 100 4.88 19.71 -1.38
C SER A 100 4.15 18.40 -1.14
N LEU A 101 4.48 17.75 -0.04
CA LEU A 101 3.73 16.62 0.48
C LEU A 101 3.03 17.09 1.75
N LYS A 102 1.73 16.89 1.84
CA LYS A 102 0.93 17.30 2.99
C LYS A 102 0.22 16.10 3.59
N LEU A 103 0.46 15.90 4.89
CA LEU A 103 -0.24 14.89 5.69
C LEU A 103 -1.69 15.30 5.89
N SER A 104 -2.62 14.35 5.74
CA SER A 104 -4.03 14.58 6.07
C SER A 104 -4.20 14.81 7.58
N ASN A 105 -5.26 15.52 7.97
CA ASN A 105 -5.55 15.76 9.40
C ASN A 105 -5.71 14.45 10.19
N GLU A 106 -6.22 13.41 9.54
CA GLU A 106 -6.41 12.07 10.11
C GLU A 106 -5.13 11.23 10.10
N LYS A 107 -4.05 11.71 9.46
CA LYS A 107 -2.77 10.99 9.28
C LYS A 107 -2.90 9.63 8.59
N THR A 108 -3.91 9.51 7.73
CA THR A 108 -4.20 8.29 6.95
C THR A 108 -3.62 8.36 5.55
N LYS A 109 -3.35 9.58 5.06
CA LYS A 109 -2.97 9.84 3.67
C LYS A 109 -1.98 10.99 3.59
N VAL A 110 -1.15 10.96 2.55
CA VAL A 110 -0.29 12.08 2.14
C VAL A 110 -0.64 12.47 0.72
N ASN A 111 -0.86 13.76 0.50
CA ASN A 111 -1.06 14.33 -0.83
C ASN A 111 0.22 15.01 -1.29
N LEU A 112 0.77 14.57 -2.42
CA LEU A 112 1.85 15.24 -3.12
C LEU A 112 1.25 16.18 -4.16
N LYS A 113 1.63 17.46 -4.11
CA LYS A 113 1.33 18.46 -5.12
C LYS A 113 2.64 18.91 -5.78
N ILE A 114 2.67 18.86 -7.10
CA ILE A 114 3.75 19.38 -7.93
C ILE A 114 3.25 20.66 -8.63
N ASP A 115 4.13 21.60 -8.94
CA ASP A 115 3.78 22.88 -9.60
C ASP A 115 2.92 22.74 -10.88
N ASP A 116 2.98 21.59 -11.57
CA ASP A 116 2.23 21.28 -12.80
C ASP A 116 0.79 20.75 -12.53
N ASP A 117 0.16 21.20 -11.43
CA ASP A 117 -1.17 20.81 -10.94
C ASP A 117 -1.42 19.29 -10.73
N ARG A 118 -0.39 18.46 -10.88
CA ARG A 118 -0.46 17.02 -10.60
C ARG A 118 -0.56 16.77 -9.11
N VAL A 119 -1.55 15.97 -8.73
CA VAL A 119 -1.79 15.55 -7.35
C VAL A 119 -1.72 14.02 -7.27
N TYR A 120 -0.88 13.51 -6.38
CA TYR A 120 -0.78 12.09 -6.06
C TYR A 120 -1.19 11.86 -4.60
N GLU A 121 -1.87 10.75 -4.34
CA GLU A 121 -2.28 10.35 -3.01
C GLU A 121 -1.54 9.07 -2.60
N PHE A 122 -0.98 9.06 -1.39
CA PHE A 122 -0.25 7.93 -0.83
C PHE A 122 -0.86 7.52 0.52
N THR A 123 -0.75 6.23 0.83
CA THR A 123 -1.25 5.67 2.08
C THR A 123 -0.25 5.89 3.21
N VAL A 124 -0.74 6.25 4.40
CA VAL A 124 0.08 6.38 5.61
C VAL A 124 -0.25 5.25 6.56
N LYS A 125 0.78 4.60 7.11
CA LYS A 125 0.62 3.63 8.20
C LYS A 125 1.52 4.03 9.37
N THR A 126 1.03 3.75 10.58
CA THR A 126 1.84 3.88 11.80
C THR A 126 2.40 2.52 12.15
N GLU A 127 3.72 2.39 12.15
CA GLU A 127 4.43 1.16 12.52
C GLU A 127 5.50 1.49 13.55
N ASN A 128 5.51 0.79 14.68
CA ASN A 128 6.45 1.04 15.78
C ASN A 128 6.46 2.51 16.26
N GLY A 129 5.31 3.18 16.20
CA GLY A 129 5.16 4.58 16.60
C GLY A 129 5.67 5.60 15.57
N LYS A 130 6.10 5.16 14.38
CA LYS A 130 6.53 6.04 13.29
C LYS A 130 5.54 6.02 12.13
N LEU A 131 5.38 7.16 11.48
CA LEU A 131 4.60 7.31 10.25
C LEU A 131 5.43 6.89 9.04
N ASN A 132 4.87 5.99 8.23
CA ASN A 132 5.48 5.45 7.01
C ASN A 132 4.53 5.63 5.82
N ILE A 133 5.09 5.86 4.64
CA ILE A 133 4.37 6.13 3.40
C ILE A 133 4.44 4.91 2.47
N TYR A 134 3.31 4.59 1.85
CA TYR A 134 3.16 3.45 0.94
C TYR A 134 2.38 3.85 -0.31
N ILE A 135 2.62 3.14 -1.41
CA ILE A 135 1.78 3.11 -2.61
C ILE A 135 0.74 2.00 -2.55
#